data_AF-A0A3S2Q782-F1
#
_entry.id   AF-A0A3S2Q782-F1
#
_cell.length_a   1.000
_cell.length_b   1.000
_cell.length_c   1.000
_cell.angle_alpha   90.00
_cell.angle_beta   90.00
_cell.angle_gamma   90.00
#
_symmetry.space_group_name_H-M   'P 1'
#
loop_
_entity.id
_entity.type
_entity.pdbx_description
1 polymer ?
#
loop_
_entity_poly.entity_id
_entity_poly.type
_entity_poly.pdbx_seq_one_letter_code
_entity_poly.pdbx_strand_id
1 'polypeptide(L)'
;MAVRDLIQRVFQCDFSVMDSYMPEQRNMSKIFMFSHSRALCSPPACPLTPRGRLSNQTQCFRSCDARGLQKVEEACASYSHVVLKEVRFFELESLYPLLRDPALDLRIVHLVRDPRAVVRSKEQSAASFVRDNAIVLEQRNVPGGEVQYQSIQEICRSHIRINERAVLKPPPFLKGRYKMVRFEDVAFNPLREINAIYDFVGLQMTPELEDWIVTVTHGKGKGSARDAFDITSRNAKAVTQAWRKALPFSKVKKIQDACKGAMSLLGYRTVDSEKEQKNLDVDLLVPQEPFKFDWEAGTEEAPRR
;
A
#
# COMPACT_ATOMS: atom_id res chain seq x y z
N MET A 1 19.86 9.84 -11.97
CA MET A 1 18.50 10.38 -12.13
C MET A 1 17.88 10.50 -10.75
N ALA A 2 17.22 11.61 -10.41
CA ALA A 2 16.56 11.72 -9.11
C ALA A 2 15.34 10.80 -9.07
N VAL A 3 15.01 10.22 -7.90
CA VAL A 3 13.83 9.36 -7.69
C VAL A 3 12.54 10.06 -8.17
N ARG A 4 12.48 11.39 -8.02
CA ARG A 4 11.43 12.24 -8.57
C ARG A 4 11.24 12.03 -10.08
N ASP A 5 12.31 12.19 -10.86
CA ASP A 5 12.23 12.17 -12.33
C ASP A 5 11.80 10.80 -12.84
N LEU A 6 12.28 9.73 -12.19
CA LEU A 6 11.86 8.36 -12.47
C LEU A 6 10.34 8.21 -12.31
N ILE A 7 9.79 8.60 -11.15
CA ILE A 7 8.36 8.40 -10.84
C ILE A 7 7.49 9.27 -11.73
N GLN A 8 7.90 10.52 -11.96
CA GLN A 8 7.20 11.44 -12.87
C GLN A 8 7.05 10.83 -14.26
N ARG A 9 8.15 10.27 -14.79
CA ARG A 9 8.20 9.64 -16.11
C ARG A 9 7.33 8.38 -16.18
N VAL A 10 7.34 7.55 -15.14
CA VAL A 10 6.45 6.38 -15.04
C VAL A 10 4.98 6.79 -15.07
N PHE A 11 4.58 7.85 -14.34
CA PHE A 11 3.20 8.35 -14.39
C PHE A 11 2.81 8.92 -15.77
N GLN A 12 3.79 9.38 -16.54
CA GLN A 12 3.63 9.82 -17.93
C GLN A 12 3.78 8.67 -18.94
N CYS A 13 3.84 7.42 -18.48
CA CYS A 13 4.02 6.23 -19.30
C CYS A 13 5.32 6.19 -20.12
N ASP A 14 6.37 6.88 -19.67
CA ASP A 14 7.71 6.83 -20.21
C ASP A 14 8.57 5.87 -19.35
N PHE A 15 8.78 4.66 -19.87
CA PHE A 15 9.54 3.60 -19.20
C PHE A 15 10.99 3.52 -19.71
N SER A 16 11.43 4.45 -20.57
CA SER A 16 12.85 4.58 -20.95
C SER A 16 13.74 4.81 -19.73
N VAL A 17 13.23 5.50 -18.71
CA VAL A 17 13.94 5.73 -17.43
C VAL A 17 14.35 4.45 -16.70
N MET A 18 13.69 3.33 -16.99
CA MET A 18 14.03 2.02 -16.39
C MET A 18 15.31 1.42 -16.96
N ASP A 19 15.86 1.94 -18.07
CA ASP A 19 17.10 1.46 -18.68
C ASP A 19 18.29 1.53 -17.70
N SER A 20 18.28 2.49 -16.78
CA SER A 20 19.33 2.62 -15.75
C SER A 20 19.20 1.60 -14.60
N TYR A 21 18.07 0.90 -14.50
CA TYR A 21 17.71 0.04 -13.36
C TYR A 21 17.42 -1.41 -13.76
N MET A 22 17.31 -1.70 -15.06
CA MET A 22 17.00 -3.01 -15.60
C MET A 22 18.10 -3.46 -16.56
N PRO A 23 18.33 -4.79 -16.70
CA PRO A 23 19.29 -5.31 -17.68
C PRO A 23 18.87 -4.97 -19.11
N GLU A 24 19.85 -4.82 -20.02
CA GLU A 24 19.65 -4.41 -21.42
C GLU A 24 18.58 -5.23 -22.15
N GLN A 25 18.54 -6.55 -21.93
CA GLN A 25 17.46 -7.40 -22.41
C GLN A 25 16.29 -7.38 -21.43
N ARG A 26 15.55 -6.28 -21.37
CA ARG A 26 14.34 -6.18 -20.53
C ARG A 26 13.13 -6.75 -21.25
N ASN A 27 12.48 -7.72 -20.64
CA ASN A 27 11.18 -8.22 -21.08
C ASN A 27 10.12 -7.68 -20.13
N MET A 28 8.89 -7.51 -20.61
CA MET A 28 7.75 -7.13 -19.76
C MET A 28 7.64 -8.05 -18.54
N SER A 29 7.91 -9.35 -18.70
CA SER A 29 7.88 -10.33 -17.62
C SER A 29 8.83 -10.05 -16.46
N LYS A 30 9.85 -9.19 -16.66
CA LYS A 30 10.78 -8.75 -15.62
C LYS A 30 10.22 -7.64 -14.72
N ILE A 31 9.12 -6.99 -15.11
CA ILE A 31 8.41 -6.07 -14.22
C ILE A 31 7.83 -6.88 -13.07
N PHE A 32 8.13 -6.47 -11.84
CA PHE A 32 7.68 -7.16 -10.65
C PHE A 32 6.15 -7.28 -10.64
N MET A 33 5.66 -8.51 -10.46
CA MET A 33 4.22 -8.84 -10.45
C MET A 33 3.46 -8.45 -11.73
N PHE A 34 4.10 -8.39 -12.91
CA PHE A 34 3.44 -7.99 -14.16
C PHE A 34 2.13 -8.76 -14.43
N SER A 35 2.10 -10.07 -14.14
CA SER A 35 0.94 -10.94 -14.40
C SER A 35 -0.26 -10.67 -13.47
N HIS A 36 -0.08 -9.85 -12.44
CA HIS A 36 -1.17 -9.36 -11.59
C HIS A 36 -1.79 -8.06 -12.13
N SER A 37 -1.15 -7.41 -13.10
CA SER A 37 -1.70 -6.22 -13.76
C SER A 37 -2.63 -6.64 -14.88
N ARG A 38 -3.93 -6.38 -14.72
CA ARG A 38 -4.92 -6.62 -15.79
C ARG A 38 -4.58 -5.82 -17.05
N ALA A 39 -4.02 -4.63 -16.90
CA ALA A 39 -3.58 -3.80 -18.02
C ALA A 39 -2.46 -4.48 -18.84
N LEU A 40 -1.56 -5.21 -18.19
CA LEU A 40 -0.48 -5.94 -18.87
C LEU A 40 -0.92 -7.34 -19.37
N CYS A 41 -2.04 -7.86 -18.86
CA CYS A 41 -2.66 -9.10 -19.32
C CYS A 41 -3.74 -8.90 -20.40
N SER A 42 -3.91 -7.67 -20.89
CA SER A 42 -4.89 -7.27 -21.90
C SER A 42 -4.26 -6.48 -23.06
N PRO A 43 -4.94 -6.36 -24.22
CA PRO A 43 -4.40 -5.59 -25.35
C PRO A 43 -4.14 -4.12 -24.98
N PRO A 44 -3.05 -3.50 -25.47
CA PRO A 44 -2.09 -4.01 -26.46
C PRO A 44 -0.96 -4.87 -25.88
N ALA A 45 -0.81 -4.94 -24.54
CA ALA A 45 0.30 -5.65 -23.92
C ALA A 45 0.22 -7.17 -24.10
N CYS A 46 -0.98 -7.73 -24.00
CA CYS A 46 -1.21 -9.15 -24.23
C CYS A 46 -2.58 -9.43 -24.85
N PRO A 47 -2.68 -10.25 -25.92
CA PRO A 47 -3.96 -10.53 -26.57
C PRO A 47 -4.90 -11.46 -25.76
N LEU A 48 -4.45 -11.96 -24.60
CA LEU A 48 -5.09 -13.07 -23.88
C LEU A 48 -6.46 -12.71 -23.29
N THR A 49 -6.56 -11.57 -22.58
CA THR A 49 -7.78 -11.19 -21.85
C THR A 49 -8.35 -9.91 -22.46
N PRO A 50 -9.62 -9.89 -22.91
CA PRO A 50 -10.27 -8.65 -23.35
C PRO A 50 -10.22 -7.56 -22.28
N ARG A 51 -10.15 -6.29 -22.70
CA ARG A 51 -10.17 -5.16 -21.78
C ARG A 51 -11.44 -5.18 -20.92
N GLY A 52 -11.29 -4.79 -19.65
CA GLY A 52 -12.40 -4.75 -18.68
C GLY A 52 -12.76 -6.10 -18.06
N ARG A 53 -12.15 -7.21 -18.49
CA ARG A 53 -12.36 -8.54 -17.88
C ARG A 53 -11.28 -8.86 -16.85
N LEU A 54 -11.61 -9.76 -15.93
CA LEU A 54 -10.67 -10.32 -14.96
C LEU A 54 -9.72 -11.28 -15.69
N SER A 55 -8.42 -11.01 -15.62
CA SER A 55 -7.39 -11.87 -16.22
C SER A 55 -7.04 -13.05 -15.32
N ASN A 56 -6.79 -14.21 -15.92
CA ASN A 56 -6.19 -15.35 -15.21
C ASN A 56 -4.69 -15.13 -15.05
N GLN A 57 -4.23 -14.90 -13.82
CA GLN A 57 -2.83 -14.59 -13.51
C GLN A 57 -1.85 -15.67 -14.00
N THR A 58 -2.19 -16.95 -13.82
CA THR A 58 -1.31 -18.05 -14.20
C THR A 58 -1.19 -18.18 -15.71
N GLN A 59 -2.30 -18.00 -16.42
CA GLN A 59 -2.30 -18.01 -17.88
C GLN A 59 -1.55 -16.79 -18.44
N CYS A 60 -1.78 -15.61 -17.87
CA CYS A 60 -1.05 -14.40 -18.24
C CYS A 60 0.47 -14.57 -18.02
N PHE A 61 0.88 -15.10 -16.87
CA PHE A 61 2.29 -15.35 -16.59
C PHE A 61 2.96 -16.28 -17.62
N ARG A 62 2.22 -17.29 -18.11
CA ARG A 62 2.75 -18.27 -19.07
C ARG A 62 2.74 -17.81 -20.52
N SER A 63 1.77 -16.98 -20.89
CA SER A 63 1.47 -16.66 -22.29
C SER A 63 1.76 -15.22 -22.69
N CYS A 64 1.93 -14.32 -21.73
CA CYS A 64 2.17 -12.90 -21.98
C CYS A 64 3.63 -12.57 -21.67
N ASP A 65 4.45 -12.35 -22.70
CA ASP A 65 5.73 -11.67 -22.59
C ASP A 65 6.03 -10.90 -23.88
N ALA A 66 6.75 -9.79 -23.74
CA ALA A 66 7.18 -8.97 -24.87
C ALA A 66 8.60 -8.47 -24.61
N ARG A 67 9.44 -8.47 -25.65
CA ARG A 67 10.77 -7.87 -25.58
C ARG A 67 10.63 -6.35 -25.51
N GLY A 68 11.39 -5.74 -24.62
CA GLY A 68 11.31 -4.31 -24.33
C GLY A 68 10.11 -3.96 -23.45
N LEU A 69 9.95 -2.66 -23.19
CA LEU A 69 8.83 -2.12 -22.41
C LEU A 69 7.84 -1.32 -23.25
N GLN A 70 8.00 -1.27 -24.58
CA GLN A 70 7.11 -0.53 -25.47
C GLN A 70 5.63 -0.94 -25.31
N LYS A 71 5.36 -2.25 -25.17
CA LYS A 71 4.00 -2.74 -24.91
C LYS A 71 3.44 -2.34 -23.54
N VAL A 72 4.30 -2.10 -22.56
CA VAL A 72 3.92 -1.54 -21.25
C VAL A 72 3.58 -0.06 -21.39
N GLU A 73 4.36 0.70 -22.15
CA GLU A 73 4.11 2.12 -22.43
C GLU A 73 2.80 2.30 -23.20
N GLU A 74 2.58 1.53 -24.27
CA GLU A 74 1.32 1.53 -25.04
C GLU A 74 0.11 1.18 -24.17
N ALA A 75 0.24 0.17 -23.31
CA ALA A 75 -0.82 -0.19 -22.38
C ALA A 75 -1.07 0.94 -21.38
N CYS A 76 -0.02 1.46 -20.73
CA CYS A 76 -0.12 2.56 -19.78
C CYS A 76 -0.83 3.79 -20.38
N ALA A 77 -0.40 4.24 -21.56
CA ALA A 77 -0.95 5.41 -22.24
C ALA A 77 -2.43 5.25 -22.66
N SER A 78 -2.92 4.01 -22.69
CA SER A 78 -4.31 3.70 -23.04
C SER A 78 -5.29 3.69 -21.87
N TYR A 79 -4.80 3.88 -20.63
CA TYR A 79 -5.63 4.01 -19.43
C TYR A 79 -5.63 5.46 -18.94
N SER A 80 -6.76 5.91 -18.39
CA SER A 80 -6.87 7.25 -17.78
C SER A 80 -6.23 7.35 -16.39
N HIS A 81 -5.94 6.21 -15.75
CA HIS A 81 -5.38 6.14 -14.41
C HIS A 81 -4.15 5.24 -14.42
N VAL A 82 -3.04 5.76 -13.89
CA VAL A 82 -1.80 5.01 -13.69
C VAL A 82 -1.60 4.79 -12.20
N VAL A 83 -1.40 3.54 -11.80
CA VAL A 83 -1.23 3.17 -10.38
C VAL A 83 0.18 2.65 -10.18
N LEU A 84 0.94 3.33 -9.32
CA LEU A 84 2.23 2.89 -8.84
C LEU A 84 2.11 2.49 -7.37
N LYS A 85 2.40 1.23 -7.07
CA LYS A 85 2.53 0.76 -5.68
C LYS A 85 3.99 0.82 -5.28
N GLU A 86 4.30 1.59 -4.24
CA GLU A 86 5.63 1.60 -3.65
C GLU A 86 5.57 1.53 -2.12
N VAL A 87 6.58 0.88 -1.53
CA VAL A 87 6.64 0.59 -0.09
C VAL A 87 7.84 1.23 0.61
N ARG A 88 8.68 1.98 -0.12
CA ARG A 88 9.92 2.58 0.39
C ARG A 88 9.93 4.11 0.39
N PHE A 89 8.76 4.75 0.41
CA PHE A 89 8.65 6.16 0.79
C PHE A 89 8.46 6.27 2.31
N PHE A 90 9.47 6.83 2.98
CA PHE A 90 9.49 7.00 4.44
C PHE A 90 9.13 8.42 4.89
N GLU A 91 8.83 9.29 3.93
CA GLU A 91 8.40 10.66 4.15
C GLU A 91 7.66 11.17 2.91
N LEU A 92 6.83 12.20 3.10
CA LEU A 92 5.92 12.68 2.06
C LEU A 92 6.60 13.72 1.16
N GLU A 93 7.63 14.39 1.67
CA GLU A 93 8.21 15.56 1.04
C GLU A 93 8.93 15.23 -0.29
N SER A 94 9.46 14.01 -0.44
CA SER A 94 10.01 13.46 -1.70
C SER A 94 8.98 13.42 -2.82
N LEU A 95 7.69 13.34 -2.49
CA LEU A 95 6.59 13.34 -3.45
C LEU A 95 6.04 14.74 -3.71
N TYR A 96 6.45 15.75 -2.94
CA TYR A 96 5.94 17.12 -3.12
C TYR A 96 6.20 17.71 -4.50
N PRO A 97 7.35 17.48 -5.16
CA PRO A 97 7.54 17.98 -6.52
C PRO A 97 6.53 17.38 -7.52
N LEU A 98 6.13 16.12 -7.33
CA LEU A 98 5.12 15.45 -8.17
C LEU A 98 3.72 15.99 -7.87
N LEU A 99 3.40 16.22 -6.59
CA LEU A 99 2.13 16.83 -6.21
C LEU A 99 2.00 18.26 -6.74
N ARG A 100 3.10 19.00 -6.89
CA ARG A 100 3.09 20.37 -7.45
C ARG A 100 3.15 20.41 -8.97
N ASP A 101 3.35 19.29 -9.63
CA ASP A 101 3.43 19.23 -11.08
C ASP A 101 2.03 19.40 -11.70
N PRO A 102 1.78 20.47 -12.49
CA PRO A 102 0.49 20.66 -13.14
C PRO A 102 0.16 19.59 -14.18
N ALA A 103 1.14 18.81 -14.64
CA ALA A 103 0.92 17.69 -15.56
C ALA A 103 0.36 16.44 -14.86
N LEU A 104 0.26 16.42 -13.52
CA LEU A 104 -0.15 15.25 -12.75
C LEU A 104 -1.29 15.56 -11.77
N ASP A 105 -2.43 14.86 -11.90
CA ASP A 105 -3.41 14.74 -10.79
C ASP A 105 -3.00 13.60 -9.84
N LEU A 106 -1.86 13.76 -9.16
CA LEU A 106 -1.36 12.74 -8.26
C LEU A 106 -2.20 12.66 -6.97
N ARG A 107 -2.78 11.49 -6.71
CA ARG A 107 -3.43 11.13 -5.44
C ARG A 107 -2.67 10.02 -4.72
N ILE A 108 -2.63 10.09 -3.39
CA ILE A 108 -1.88 9.16 -2.53
C ILE A 108 -2.86 8.39 -1.63
N VAL A 109 -2.86 7.06 -1.78
CA VAL A 109 -3.48 6.14 -0.83
C VAL A 109 -2.38 5.57 0.06
N HIS A 110 -2.30 6.02 1.30
CA HIS A 110 -1.29 5.56 2.27
C HIS A 110 -1.85 4.45 3.15
N LEU A 111 -1.46 3.21 2.82
CA LEU A 111 -1.82 2.04 3.60
C LEU A 111 -0.96 1.92 4.86
N VAL A 112 -1.59 1.95 6.04
CA VAL A 112 -0.96 1.67 7.33
C VAL A 112 -1.42 0.32 7.87
N ARG A 113 -0.62 -0.29 8.74
CA ARG A 113 -0.92 -1.60 9.33
C ARG A 113 -0.40 -1.68 10.76
N ASP A 114 -1.06 -2.46 11.61
CA ASP A 114 -0.64 -2.67 12.99
C ASP A 114 0.83 -3.16 13.03
N PRO A 115 1.74 -2.45 13.73
CA PRO A 115 3.16 -2.80 13.74
C PRO A 115 3.43 -4.21 14.31
N ARG A 116 2.56 -4.71 15.19
CA ARG A 116 2.65 -6.09 15.72
C ARG A 116 2.35 -7.11 14.62
N ALA A 117 1.37 -6.83 13.77
CA ALA A 117 1.05 -7.64 12.59
C ALA A 117 2.16 -7.57 11.54
N VAL A 118 2.76 -6.39 11.33
CA VAL A 118 3.91 -6.19 10.42
C VAL A 118 5.09 -7.03 10.86
N VAL A 119 5.51 -6.95 12.13
CA VAL A 119 6.65 -7.74 12.63
C VAL A 119 6.39 -9.24 12.47
N ARG A 120 5.21 -9.73 12.86
CA ARG A 120 4.84 -11.14 12.67
C ARG A 120 4.90 -11.55 11.20
N SER A 121 4.45 -10.70 10.29
CA SER A 121 4.51 -10.95 8.84
C SER A 121 5.94 -11.00 8.32
N LYS A 122 6.80 -10.09 8.77
CA LYS A 122 8.21 -10.04 8.37
C LYS A 122 8.99 -11.23 8.92
N GLU A 123 8.68 -11.71 10.12
CA GLU A 123 9.31 -12.92 10.69
C GLU A 123 8.94 -14.18 9.91
N GLN A 124 7.68 -14.31 9.46
CA GLN A 124 7.26 -15.47 8.66
C GLN A 124 7.99 -15.57 7.31
N SER A 125 8.49 -14.46 6.78
CA SER A 125 9.16 -14.38 5.47
C SER A 125 10.50 -13.66 5.56
N ALA A 126 11.24 -13.89 6.64
CA ALA A 126 12.45 -13.13 6.98
C ALA A 126 13.49 -13.06 5.85
N ALA A 127 13.70 -14.18 5.13
CA ALA A 127 14.63 -14.24 4.00
C ALA A 127 14.30 -13.24 2.89
N SER A 128 13.02 -12.97 2.65
CA SER A 128 12.56 -12.06 1.61
C SER A 128 12.75 -10.59 1.99
N PHE A 129 12.89 -10.27 3.27
CA PHE A 129 13.00 -8.89 3.79
C PHE A 129 14.43 -8.47 4.14
N VAL A 130 15.45 -9.28 3.85
CA VAL A 130 16.85 -8.93 4.16
C VAL A 130 17.25 -7.61 3.46
N ARG A 131 16.98 -7.50 2.16
CA ARG A 131 17.28 -6.28 1.39
C ARG A 131 16.42 -5.11 1.85
N ASP A 132 15.13 -5.33 2.09
CA ASP A 132 14.25 -4.27 2.57
C ASP A 132 14.70 -3.72 3.91
N ASN A 133 15.04 -4.58 4.87
CA ASN A 133 15.55 -4.15 6.17
C ASN A 133 16.84 -3.34 6.04
N ALA A 134 17.75 -3.74 5.15
CA ALA A 134 18.97 -2.97 4.87
C ALA A 134 18.65 -1.59 4.27
N ILE A 135 17.66 -1.48 3.38
CA ILE A 135 17.22 -0.19 2.83
C ILE A 135 16.59 0.70 3.91
N VAL A 136 15.65 0.15 4.71
CA VAL A 136 14.98 0.87 5.80
C VAL A 136 15.97 1.38 6.84
N LEU A 137 17.03 0.60 7.11
CA LEU A 137 18.09 0.96 8.03
C LEU A 137 19.23 1.73 7.37
N GLU A 138 19.07 2.19 6.11
CA GLU A 138 20.06 2.97 5.38
C GLU A 138 21.46 2.32 5.36
N GLN A 139 21.50 1.00 5.19
CA GLN A 139 22.71 0.16 5.19
C GLN A 139 23.55 0.25 6.47
N ARG A 140 22.97 0.72 7.59
CA ARG A 140 23.64 0.75 8.89
C ARG A 140 23.98 -0.67 9.35
N ASN A 141 25.16 -0.84 9.94
CA ASN A 141 25.57 -2.11 10.52
C ASN A 141 24.83 -2.35 11.85
N VAL A 142 23.78 -3.16 11.81
CA VAL A 142 22.92 -3.47 12.97
C VAL A 142 23.09 -4.95 13.34
N PRO A 143 23.28 -5.29 14.63
CA PRO A 143 23.34 -6.68 15.07
C PRO A 143 22.11 -7.46 14.62
N GLY A 144 22.29 -8.68 14.11
CA GLY A 144 21.22 -9.46 13.49
C GLY A 144 19.96 -9.61 14.35
N GLY A 145 20.11 -9.77 15.67
CA GLY A 145 19.00 -9.86 16.64
C GLY A 145 18.20 -8.57 16.82
N GLU A 146 18.72 -7.43 16.38
CA GLU A 146 18.09 -6.11 16.51
C GLU A 146 17.49 -5.58 15.21
N VAL A 147 17.88 -6.14 14.05
CA VAL A 147 17.48 -5.66 12.72
C VAL A 147 15.96 -5.47 12.62
N GLN A 148 15.17 -6.46 13.02
CA GLN A 148 13.71 -6.37 12.93
C GLN A 148 13.13 -5.29 13.85
N TYR A 149 13.72 -5.13 15.04
CA TYR A 149 13.26 -4.14 16.02
C TYR A 149 13.58 -2.72 15.58
N GLN A 150 14.81 -2.46 15.12
CA GLN A 150 15.19 -1.16 14.60
C GLN A 150 14.42 -0.84 13.30
N SER A 151 14.20 -1.83 12.43
CA SER A 151 13.41 -1.64 11.21
C SER A 151 11.97 -1.23 11.51
N ILE A 152 11.27 -1.89 12.46
CA ILE A 152 9.91 -1.48 12.81
C ILE A 152 9.86 -0.11 13.47
N GLN A 153 10.90 0.26 14.23
CA GLN A 153 11.01 1.59 14.82
C GLN A 153 11.07 2.68 13.74
N GLU A 154 11.87 2.49 12.68
CA GLU A 154 11.93 3.44 11.56
C GLU A 154 10.62 3.50 10.75
N ILE A 155 9.95 2.36 10.56
CA ILE A 155 8.62 2.33 9.92
C ILE A 155 7.60 3.12 10.76
N CYS A 156 7.58 2.93 12.07
CA CYS A 156 6.68 3.67 12.96
C CYS A 156 7.00 5.17 12.99
N ARG A 157 8.28 5.56 13.00
CA ARG A 157 8.71 6.96 12.88
C ARG A 157 8.25 7.59 11.58
N SER A 158 8.40 6.88 10.46
CA SER A 158 7.90 7.31 9.15
C SER A 158 6.40 7.58 9.17
N HIS A 159 5.60 6.65 9.73
CA HIS A 159 4.15 6.87 9.82
C HIS A 159 3.78 8.12 10.64
N ILE A 160 4.48 8.39 11.75
CA ILE A 160 4.27 9.61 12.53
C ILE A 160 4.58 10.85 11.69
N ARG A 161 5.74 10.88 11.01
CA ARG A 161 6.15 12.02 10.17
C ARG A 161 5.18 12.27 9.02
N ILE A 162 4.78 11.21 8.31
CA ILE A 162 3.82 11.30 7.21
C ILE A 162 2.48 11.81 7.73
N ASN A 163 1.97 11.29 8.85
CA ASN A 163 0.70 11.74 9.41
C ASN A 163 0.76 13.21 9.86
N GLU A 164 1.86 13.66 10.47
CA GLU A 164 2.02 15.07 10.82
C GLU A 164 1.90 15.97 9.58
N ARG A 165 2.56 15.58 8.47
CA ARG A 165 2.55 16.36 7.22
C ARG A 165 1.27 16.22 6.41
N ALA A 166 0.54 15.12 6.55
CA ALA A 166 -0.61 14.81 5.71
C ALA A 166 -1.95 15.11 6.37
N VAL A 167 -2.03 15.01 7.70
CA VAL A 167 -3.27 15.11 8.47
C VAL A 167 -3.24 16.33 9.38
N LEU A 168 -2.16 16.52 10.15
CA LEU A 168 -2.11 17.62 11.13
C LEU A 168 -1.76 18.97 10.50
N LYS A 169 -0.81 18.99 9.56
CA LYS A 169 -0.32 20.21 8.90
C LYS A 169 -0.25 20.02 7.38
N PRO A 170 -1.37 19.70 6.70
CA PRO A 170 -1.38 19.45 5.27
C PRO A 170 -1.00 20.72 4.51
N PRO A 171 0.01 20.68 3.62
CA PRO A 171 0.26 21.81 2.74
C PRO A 171 -0.90 21.97 1.74
N PRO A 172 -1.16 23.18 1.22
CA PRO A 172 -2.35 23.45 0.40
C PRO A 172 -2.49 22.53 -0.81
N PHE A 173 -1.38 22.19 -1.46
CA PHE A 173 -1.40 21.29 -2.61
C PHE A 173 -1.82 19.86 -2.24
N LEU A 174 -1.61 19.37 -1.02
CA LEU A 174 -1.96 18.00 -0.64
C LEU A 174 -3.47 17.82 -0.37
N LYS A 175 -4.16 18.91 -0.09
CA LYS A 175 -5.58 18.92 0.28
C LYS A 175 -6.43 18.18 -0.76
N GLY A 176 -7.21 17.20 -0.31
CA GLY A 176 -8.05 16.37 -1.18
C GLY A 176 -7.30 15.31 -2.01
N ARG A 177 -5.96 15.23 -1.91
CA ARG A 177 -5.11 14.31 -2.69
C ARG A 177 -4.38 13.29 -1.83
N TYR A 178 -4.71 13.19 -0.55
CA TYR A 178 -4.19 12.16 0.35
C TYR A 178 -5.30 11.47 1.12
N LYS A 179 -5.25 10.14 1.16
CA LYS A 179 -6.13 9.29 1.97
C LYS A 179 -5.30 8.25 2.71
N MET A 180 -5.32 8.28 4.04
CA MET A 180 -4.78 7.19 4.85
C MET A 180 -5.82 6.07 4.94
N VAL A 181 -5.38 4.83 4.78
CA VAL A 181 -6.22 3.63 4.87
C VAL A 181 -5.57 2.66 5.84
N ARG A 182 -6.32 2.13 6.81
CA ARG A 182 -5.80 1.06 7.69
C ARG A 182 -6.09 -0.29 7.07
N PHE A 183 -5.06 -1.14 7.00
CA PHE A 183 -5.16 -2.49 6.45
C PHE A 183 -6.24 -3.32 7.15
N GLU A 184 -6.37 -3.14 8.46
CA GLU A 184 -7.38 -3.85 9.25
C GLU A 184 -8.79 -3.44 8.83
N ASP A 185 -9.08 -2.16 8.64
CA ASP A 185 -10.42 -1.71 8.19
C ASP A 185 -10.79 -2.35 6.83
N VAL A 186 -9.83 -2.40 5.90
CA VAL A 186 -10.01 -3.06 4.59
C VAL A 186 -10.25 -4.55 4.76
N ALA A 187 -9.51 -5.22 5.64
CA ALA A 187 -9.69 -6.64 5.88
C ALA A 187 -11.01 -6.97 6.61
N PHE A 188 -11.51 -6.06 7.45
CA PHE A 188 -12.76 -6.25 8.18
C PHE A 188 -14.00 -5.91 7.33
N ASN A 189 -13.91 -4.86 6.50
CA ASN A 189 -15.02 -4.32 5.70
C ASN A 189 -14.55 -3.99 4.26
N PRO A 190 -14.13 -4.99 3.46
CA PRO A 190 -13.42 -4.75 2.20
C PRO A 190 -14.22 -3.96 1.18
N LEU A 191 -15.52 -4.26 0.98
CA LEU A 191 -16.35 -3.53 0.03
C LEU A 191 -16.49 -2.05 0.41
N ARG A 192 -16.75 -1.75 1.69
CA ARG A 192 -16.88 -0.38 2.18
C ARG A 192 -15.60 0.42 1.97
N GLU A 193 -14.46 -0.12 2.42
CA GLU A 193 -13.19 0.61 2.35
C GLU A 193 -12.68 0.75 0.91
N ILE A 194 -12.84 -0.27 0.07
CA ILE A 194 -12.40 -0.19 -1.32
C ILE A 194 -13.30 0.75 -2.12
N ASN A 195 -14.63 0.75 -1.90
CA ASN A 195 -15.52 1.75 -2.51
C ASN A 195 -15.11 3.17 -2.10
N ALA A 196 -14.79 3.41 -0.82
CA ALA A 196 -14.31 4.70 -0.37
C ALA A 196 -12.93 5.10 -0.95
N ILE A 197 -12.10 4.14 -1.36
CA ILE A 197 -10.86 4.40 -2.11
C ILE A 197 -11.18 4.76 -3.55
N TYR A 198 -12.11 4.03 -4.19
CA TYR A 198 -12.55 4.25 -5.56
C TYR A 198 -13.17 5.64 -5.73
N ASP A 199 -14.07 6.03 -4.83
CA ASP A 199 -14.64 7.36 -4.77
C ASP A 199 -13.56 8.43 -4.61
N PHE A 200 -12.58 8.19 -3.73
CA PHE A 200 -11.46 9.10 -3.51
C PHE A 200 -10.58 9.30 -4.75
N VAL A 201 -10.46 8.32 -5.63
CA VAL A 201 -9.69 8.44 -6.88
C VAL A 201 -10.55 8.72 -8.11
N GLY A 202 -11.86 8.91 -7.96
CA GLY A 202 -12.78 9.17 -9.07
C GLY A 202 -13.05 7.96 -9.96
N LEU A 203 -12.90 6.75 -9.44
CA LEU A 203 -13.22 5.50 -10.12
C LEU A 203 -14.56 4.94 -9.67
N GLN A 204 -15.23 4.21 -10.56
CA GLN A 204 -16.46 3.50 -10.24
C GLN A 204 -16.19 2.01 -10.03
N MET A 205 -16.80 1.45 -9.00
CA MET A 205 -16.78 0.03 -8.72
C MET A 205 -17.68 -0.72 -9.72
N THR A 206 -17.25 -1.90 -10.18
CA THR A 206 -18.09 -2.77 -11.02
C THR A 206 -18.53 -4.01 -10.24
N PRO A 207 -19.69 -4.59 -10.55
CA PRO A 207 -20.17 -5.80 -9.87
C PRO A 207 -19.17 -6.96 -9.91
N GLU A 208 -18.47 -7.16 -11.03
CA GLU A 208 -17.46 -8.22 -11.17
C GLU A 208 -16.26 -7.99 -10.26
N LEU A 209 -15.91 -6.71 -10.01
CA LEU A 209 -14.82 -6.38 -9.11
C LEU A 209 -15.24 -6.53 -7.65
N GLU A 210 -16.48 -6.19 -7.29
CA GLU A 210 -17.02 -6.45 -5.94
C GLU A 210 -16.99 -7.95 -5.62
N ASP A 211 -17.48 -8.79 -6.53
CA ASP A 211 -17.46 -10.24 -6.37
C ASP A 211 -16.03 -10.78 -6.23
N TRP A 212 -15.10 -10.28 -7.06
CA TRP A 212 -13.69 -10.63 -6.95
C TRP A 212 -13.08 -10.23 -5.59
N ILE A 213 -13.39 -9.02 -5.10
CA ILE A 213 -12.94 -8.53 -3.79
C ILE A 213 -13.45 -9.45 -2.67
N VAL A 214 -14.73 -9.79 -2.68
CA VAL A 214 -15.31 -10.70 -1.67
C VAL A 214 -14.62 -12.05 -1.74
N THR A 215 -14.47 -12.61 -2.94
CA THR A 215 -13.84 -13.91 -3.18
C THR A 215 -12.40 -13.97 -2.67
N VAL A 216 -11.60 -12.91 -2.88
CA VAL A 216 -10.19 -12.92 -2.48
C VAL A 216 -9.99 -12.64 -0.97
N THR A 217 -10.93 -11.95 -0.34
CA THR A 217 -10.83 -11.53 1.09
C THR A 217 -11.53 -12.47 2.08
N HIS A 218 -12.45 -13.34 1.60
CA HIS A 218 -13.22 -14.29 2.40
C HIS A 218 -12.81 -15.75 2.19
N GLY A 219 -11.60 -15.98 1.68
CA GLY A 219 -11.05 -17.32 1.52
C GLY A 219 -10.86 -18.08 2.82
N LYS A 220 -10.41 -19.34 2.71
CA LYS A 220 -10.12 -20.18 3.88
C LYS A 220 -8.65 -20.06 4.29
N GLY A 221 -8.39 -20.02 5.60
CA GLY A 221 -7.04 -20.04 6.15
C GLY A 221 -6.26 -18.73 6.01
N LYS A 222 -4.98 -18.78 6.39
CA LYS A 222 -4.07 -17.61 6.46
C LYS A 222 -3.01 -17.57 5.36
N GLY A 223 -2.98 -18.57 4.50
CA GLY A 223 -1.87 -18.82 3.56
C GLY A 223 -0.60 -19.37 4.25
N SER A 224 0.37 -19.76 3.44
CA SER A 224 1.67 -20.29 3.87
C SER A 224 2.80 -19.27 3.65
N ALA A 225 4.01 -19.57 4.12
CA ALA A 225 5.19 -18.74 3.86
C ALA A 225 5.55 -18.68 2.35
N ARG A 226 5.18 -19.71 1.58
CA ARG A 226 5.39 -19.74 0.13
C ARG A 226 4.51 -18.73 -0.60
N ASP A 227 3.37 -18.40 -0.02
CA ASP A 227 2.38 -17.51 -0.61
C ASP A 227 2.58 -16.04 -0.17
N ALA A 228 3.69 -15.68 0.49
CA ALA A 228 3.84 -14.40 1.20
C ALA A 228 3.58 -13.15 0.32
N PHE A 229 3.80 -13.26 -0.99
CA PHE A 229 3.59 -12.19 -1.97
C PHE A 229 2.49 -12.48 -2.98
N ASP A 230 1.84 -13.64 -2.88
CA ASP A 230 0.78 -14.04 -3.79
C ASP A 230 -0.56 -13.48 -3.35
N ILE A 231 -1.32 -12.98 -4.32
CA ILE A 231 -2.71 -12.59 -4.13
C ILE A 231 -3.56 -13.86 -4.20
N THR A 232 -3.71 -14.55 -3.07
CA THR A 232 -4.55 -15.74 -2.94
C THR A 232 -5.75 -15.48 -2.05
N SER A 233 -6.83 -16.22 -2.29
CA SER A 233 -8.04 -16.16 -1.46
C SER A 233 -7.71 -16.61 -0.03
N ARG A 234 -7.85 -15.69 0.94
CA ARG A 234 -7.53 -15.93 2.37
C ARG A 234 -8.58 -15.30 3.26
N ASN A 235 -8.65 -15.76 4.50
CA ASN A 235 -9.44 -15.08 5.52
C ASN A 235 -8.67 -13.83 6.00
N ALA A 236 -8.99 -12.67 5.42
CA ALA A 236 -8.28 -11.43 5.71
C ALA A 236 -8.32 -11.05 7.20
N LYS A 237 -9.48 -11.23 7.86
CA LYS A 237 -9.68 -11.00 9.31
C LYS A 237 -8.78 -11.90 10.17
N ALA A 238 -8.67 -13.18 9.82
CA ALA A 238 -7.81 -14.11 10.55
C ALA A 238 -6.31 -13.81 10.36
N VAL A 239 -5.92 -13.27 9.21
CA VAL A 239 -4.56 -12.84 8.91
C VAL A 239 -4.18 -11.59 9.72
N THR A 240 -5.06 -10.60 9.83
CA THR A 240 -4.80 -9.37 10.59
C THR A 240 -4.58 -9.68 12.07
N GLN A 241 -5.38 -10.57 12.65
CA GLN A 241 -5.32 -10.95 14.07
C GLN A 241 -4.29 -12.06 14.37
N ALA A 242 -3.54 -12.55 13.38
CA ALA A 242 -2.65 -13.70 13.57
C ALA A 242 -1.53 -13.47 14.59
N TRP A 243 -1.05 -12.22 14.72
CA TRP A 243 0.01 -11.86 15.66
C TRP A 243 -0.39 -12.10 17.12
N ARG A 244 -1.68 -11.98 17.45
CA ARG A 244 -2.21 -12.12 18.81
C ARG A 244 -1.87 -13.46 19.46
N LYS A 245 -1.86 -14.54 18.67
CA LYS A 245 -1.53 -15.89 19.15
C LYS A 245 -0.11 -16.33 18.79
N ALA A 246 0.47 -15.75 17.75
CA ALA A 246 1.76 -16.20 17.20
C ALA A 246 2.97 -15.56 17.90
N LEU A 247 2.84 -14.31 18.37
CA LEU A 247 3.96 -13.61 19.02
C LEU A 247 3.93 -13.82 20.54
N PRO A 248 5.08 -14.07 21.18
CA PRO A 248 5.19 -14.00 22.64
C PRO A 248 4.86 -12.59 23.15
N PHE A 249 4.21 -12.49 24.32
CA PHE A 249 3.81 -11.20 24.88
C PHE A 249 4.99 -10.26 25.17
N SER A 250 6.15 -10.78 25.57
CA SER A 250 7.36 -9.98 25.75
C SER A 250 7.80 -9.26 24.46
N LYS A 251 7.65 -9.93 23.31
CA LYS A 251 7.94 -9.35 22.00
C LYS A 251 6.87 -8.32 21.62
N VAL A 252 5.59 -8.61 21.86
CA VAL A 252 4.50 -7.66 21.65
C VAL A 252 4.72 -6.38 22.46
N LYS A 253 5.03 -6.51 23.74
CA LYS A 253 5.35 -5.38 24.61
C LYS A 253 6.49 -4.53 24.04
N LYS A 254 7.59 -5.18 23.65
CA LYS A 254 8.73 -4.50 23.03
C LYS A 254 8.34 -3.70 21.77
N ILE A 255 7.50 -4.27 20.89
CA ILE A 255 6.99 -3.58 19.69
C ILE A 255 6.10 -2.40 20.07
N GLN A 256 5.20 -2.58 21.05
CA GLN A 256 4.33 -1.50 21.54
C GLN A 256 5.13 -0.35 22.12
N ASP A 257 6.19 -0.63 22.87
CA ASP A 257 7.05 0.40 23.46
C ASP A 257 7.75 1.21 22.37
N ALA A 258 8.26 0.57 21.32
CA ALA A 258 8.89 1.25 20.18
C ALA A 258 7.92 2.09 19.34
N CYS A 259 6.70 1.59 19.17
CA CYS A 259 5.72 2.14 18.23
C CYS A 259 4.54 2.85 18.92
N LYS A 260 4.60 3.12 20.22
CA LYS A 260 3.46 3.64 21.01
C LYS A 260 2.85 4.89 20.40
N GLY A 261 3.69 5.84 19.98
CA GLY A 261 3.25 7.08 19.33
C GLY A 261 2.52 6.82 18.01
N ALA A 262 3.09 5.98 17.15
CA ALA A 262 2.48 5.61 15.86
C ALA A 262 1.18 4.84 16.06
N MET A 263 1.16 3.90 17.01
CA MET A 263 -0.04 3.13 17.34
C MET A 263 -1.18 4.03 17.79
N SER A 264 -0.92 4.95 18.74
CA SER A 264 -1.93 5.90 19.20
C SER A 264 -2.46 6.76 18.04
N LEU A 265 -1.56 7.27 17.20
CA LEU A 265 -1.90 8.16 16.09
C LEU A 265 -2.74 7.48 15.01
N LEU A 266 -2.44 6.21 14.73
CA LEU A 266 -3.10 5.40 13.71
C LEU A 266 -4.32 4.63 14.25
N GLY A 267 -4.68 4.83 15.53
CA GLY A 267 -5.85 4.23 16.16
C GLY A 267 -5.70 2.75 16.49
N TYR A 268 -4.53 2.32 16.95
CA TYR A 268 -4.26 0.98 17.48
C TYR A 268 -4.09 1.02 19.00
N ARG A 269 -4.89 0.23 19.72
CA ARG A 269 -4.78 0.04 21.17
C ARG A 269 -3.67 -0.96 21.52
N THR A 270 -2.94 -0.67 22.59
CA THR A 270 -1.99 -1.58 23.21
C THR A 270 -2.72 -2.68 23.98
N VAL A 271 -2.01 -3.77 24.28
CA VAL A 271 -2.43 -4.79 25.23
C VAL A 271 -1.44 -4.85 26.38
N ASP A 272 -1.95 -5.05 27.59
CA ASP A 272 -1.17 -4.95 28.83
C ASP A 272 -0.91 -6.33 29.46
N SER A 273 -1.53 -7.38 28.94
CA SER A 273 -1.28 -8.77 29.37
C SER A 273 -1.36 -9.78 28.23
N GLU A 274 -0.75 -10.96 28.42
CA GLU A 274 -0.85 -12.07 27.48
C GLU A 274 -2.30 -12.57 27.33
N LYS A 275 -3.09 -12.52 28.42
CA LYS A 275 -4.51 -12.87 28.40
C LYS A 275 -5.29 -11.95 27.47
N GLU A 276 -5.09 -10.64 27.61
CA GLU A 276 -5.71 -9.64 26.73
C GLU A 276 -5.22 -9.76 25.29
N GLN A 277 -3.91 -9.97 25.09
CA GLN A 277 -3.33 -10.20 23.77
C GLN A 277 -4.05 -11.34 23.04
N LYS A 278 -4.25 -12.48 23.70
CA LYS A 278 -4.84 -13.69 23.09
C LYS A 278 -6.35 -13.63 22.96
N ASN A 279 -7.02 -12.70 23.64
CA ASN A 279 -8.46 -12.53 23.58
C ASN A 279 -8.87 -11.87 22.25
N LEU A 280 -9.48 -12.63 21.34
CA LEU A 280 -9.90 -12.12 20.03
C LEU A 280 -11.18 -11.28 20.09
N ASP A 281 -11.92 -11.31 21.21
CA ASP A 281 -13.16 -10.56 21.39
C ASP A 281 -12.91 -9.09 21.79
N VAL A 282 -11.68 -8.76 22.21
CA VAL A 282 -11.28 -7.38 22.52
C VAL A 282 -10.90 -6.66 21.23
N ASP A 283 -11.65 -5.62 20.89
CA ASP A 283 -11.31 -4.75 19.77
C ASP A 283 -10.13 -3.82 20.11
N LEU A 284 -9.08 -3.93 19.31
CA LEU A 284 -7.86 -3.12 19.41
C LEU A 284 -7.83 -1.97 18.41
N LEU A 285 -8.87 -1.79 17.60
CA LEU A 285 -9.00 -0.66 16.71
C LEU A 285 -9.80 0.43 17.41
N VAL A 286 -9.27 1.64 17.38
CA VAL A 286 -10.07 2.84 17.66
C VAL A 286 -10.90 3.11 16.42
N PRO A 287 -12.23 3.29 16.53
CA PRO A 287 -13.05 3.71 15.40
C PRO A 287 -12.47 4.99 14.79
N GLN A 288 -12.24 4.99 13.48
CA GLN A 288 -11.97 6.24 12.76
C GLN A 288 -13.32 6.92 12.65
N GLU A 289 -13.60 7.93 13.47
CA GLU A 289 -14.75 8.79 13.17
C GLU A 289 -14.54 9.37 11.77
N PRO A 290 -15.56 9.33 10.90
CA PRO A 290 -15.46 10.01 9.62
C PRO A 290 -15.20 11.48 9.93
N PHE A 291 -14.02 11.98 9.58
CA PHE A 291 -13.72 13.41 9.59
C PHE A 291 -14.69 14.07 8.61
N LYS A 292 -15.88 14.47 9.08
CA LYS A 292 -16.77 15.38 8.38
C LYS A 292 -16.13 16.76 8.48
N PHE A 293 -15.21 17.04 7.56
CA PHE A 293 -14.77 18.40 7.34
C PHE A 293 -15.80 19.06 6.43
N ASP A 294 -16.82 19.67 7.04
CA ASP A 294 -17.70 20.59 6.32
C ASP A 294 -16.86 21.82 5.95
N TRP A 295 -16.61 21.99 4.66
CA TRP A 295 -16.23 23.29 4.16
C TRP A 295 -17.45 24.18 4.34
N GLU A 296 -17.54 24.92 5.44
CA GLU A 296 -18.42 26.08 5.50
C GLU A 296 -18.01 26.96 4.31
N ALA A 297 -18.87 26.96 3.28
CA ALA A 297 -18.76 27.87 2.17
C ALA A 297 -18.85 29.27 2.77
N GLY A 298 -17.73 30.00 2.74
CA GLY A 298 -17.70 31.40 3.12
C GLY A 298 -18.80 32.11 2.34
N THR A 299 -19.76 32.65 3.07
CA THR A 299 -20.77 33.55 2.54
C THR A 299 -20.05 34.74 1.91
N GLU A 300 -20.17 34.87 0.60
CA GLU A 300 -19.83 36.10 -0.11
C GLU A 300 -20.76 37.21 0.42
N GLU A 301 -20.23 38.06 1.31
CA GLU A 301 -20.83 39.35 1.58
C GLU A 301 -20.67 40.22 0.33
N ALA A 302 -21.78 40.46 -0.37
CA ALA A 302 -21.87 41.46 -1.42
C ALA A 302 -21.50 42.85 -0.85
N PRO A 303 -20.63 43.63 -1.53
CA PRO A 303 -20.24 44.93 -1.04
C PRO A 303 -21.43 45.90 -1.15
N ARG A 304 -21.89 46.42 -0.02
CA ARG A 304 -22.71 47.63 0.01
C ARG A 304 -21.79 48.83 -0.21
N ARG A 305 -21.93 49.49 -1.36
CA ARG A 305 -21.82 50.94 -1.56
C ARG A 305 -22.40 51.32 -2.91
#